data_AF-A0A350DHT2-F1
#
_entry.id   AF-A0A350DHT2-F1
#
_cell.length_a   1.000
_cell.length_b   1.000
_cell.length_c   1.000
_cell.angle_alpha   90.00
_cell.angle_beta   90.00
_cell.angle_gamma   90.00
#
_symmetry.space_group_name_H-M   'P 1'
#
loop_
_entity.id
_entity.type
_entity.pdbx_description
1 polymer ?
#
loop_
_entity_poly.entity_id
_entity_poly.type
_entity_poly.pdbx_seq_one_letter_code
_entity_poly.pdbx_strand_id
1 'polypeptide(L)'
;MSDMTVKDFAVKVGRDVPRLLEQMKEAGLKHASENDAVSEDDKQTLLSFLKKSHGGGDSEPSKNRITLTRKTRSRIKTGERGKTIEVQVRKKKTYVKREEDEKPK
;
A
#
# COMPACT_ATOMS: atom_id res chain seq x y z
N MET A 1 21.96 -17.93 -10.87
CA MET A 1 21.40 -19.00 -10.02
C MET A 1 22.08 -18.96 -8.67
N SER A 2 21.44 -18.35 -7.67
CA SER A 2 21.89 -18.41 -6.28
C SER A 2 20.67 -18.65 -5.40
N ASP A 3 20.49 -19.90 -4.99
CA ASP A 3 19.51 -20.23 -3.96
C ASP A 3 19.94 -19.57 -2.65
N MET A 4 18.97 -18.99 -1.95
CA MET A 4 19.20 -18.26 -0.71
C MET A 4 18.27 -18.78 0.36
N THR A 5 18.74 -18.91 1.60
CA THR A 5 17.85 -19.32 2.70
C THR A 5 16.79 -18.25 2.99
N VAL A 6 15.65 -18.65 3.54
CA VAL A 6 14.60 -17.71 3.98
C VAL A 6 15.18 -16.68 4.96
N LYS A 7 16.07 -17.11 5.86
CA LYS A 7 16.76 -16.22 6.81
C LYS A 7 17.60 -15.14 6.12
N ASP A 8 18.43 -15.52 5.15
CA ASP A 8 19.26 -14.56 4.41
C ASP A 8 18.39 -13.63 3.56
N PHE A 9 17.29 -14.14 3.00
CA PHE A 9 16.34 -13.37 2.23
C PHE A 9 15.60 -12.34 3.10
N ALA A 10 15.17 -12.73 4.30
CA ALA A 10 14.52 -11.86 5.28
C ALA A 10 15.42 -10.68 5.68
N VAL A 11 16.71 -10.95 5.93
CA VAL A 11 17.71 -9.89 6.22
C VAL A 11 17.88 -8.94 5.05
N LYS A 12 17.95 -9.44 3.81
CA LYS A 12 18.08 -8.60 2.61
C LYS A 12 16.86 -7.71 2.36
N VAL A 13 15.66 -8.21 2.64
CA VAL A 13 14.41 -7.46 2.45
C VAL A 13 14.05 -6.60 3.67
N GLY A 14 14.77 -6.76 4.78
CA GLY A 14 14.53 -6.03 6.02
C GLY A 14 13.19 -6.40 6.67
N ARG A 15 12.81 -7.68 6.60
CA ARG A 15 11.55 -8.20 7.17
C ARG A 15 11.82 -9.28 8.20
N ASP A 16 10.92 -9.40 9.16
CA ASP A 16 10.98 -10.49 10.13
C ASP A 16 10.73 -11.84 9.45
N VAL A 17 11.59 -12.81 9.74
CA VAL A 17 11.49 -14.20 9.28
C VAL A 17 10.09 -14.81 9.47
N PRO A 18 9.45 -14.72 10.67
CA PRO A 18 8.11 -15.29 10.86
C PRO A 18 7.07 -14.64 9.95
N ARG A 19 7.15 -13.33 9.75
CA ARG A 19 6.21 -12.60 8.90
C ARG A 19 6.39 -12.92 7.43
N LEU A 20 7.63 -13.16 7.01
CA LEU A 20 7.94 -13.59 5.65
C LEU A 20 7.41 -15.01 5.38
N LEU A 21 7.57 -15.93 6.33
CA LEU A 21 7.02 -17.29 6.23
C LEU A 21 5.49 -17.29 6.13
N GLU A 22 4.79 -16.43 6.87
CA GLU A 22 3.35 -16.24 6.72
C GLU A 22 2.98 -15.81 5.28
N GLN A 23 3.68 -14.81 4.74
CA GLN A 23 3.44 -14.32 3.37
C GLN A 23 3.75 -15.36 2.30
N MET A 24 4.80 -16.16 2.50
CA MET A 24 5.14 -17.26 1.59
C MET A 24 4.05 -18.35 1.60
N LYS A 25 3.50 -18.67 2.77
CA LYS A 25 2.36 -19.60 2.90
C LYS A 25 1.09 -19.05 2.24
N GLU A 26 0.78 -17.77 2.45
CA GLU A 26 -0.33 -17.09 1.78
C GLU A 26 -0.17 -17.05 0.25
N ALA A 27 1.07 -16.95 -0.24
CA ALA A 27 1.42 -17.03 -1.66
C ALA A 27 1.36 -18.48 -2.22
N GLY A 28 1.10 -19.49 -1.39
CA GLY A 28 1.01 -20.90 -1.80
C GLY A 28 2.36 -21.63 -1.86
N LEU A 29 3.42 -21.06 -1.28
CA LEU A 29 4.73 -21.69 -1.20
C LEU A 29 4.81 -22.66 -0.01
N LYS A 30 5.50 -23.78 -0.20
CA LYS A 30 5.63 -24.86 0.80
C LYS A 30 6.72 -24.62 1.86
N HIS A 31 7.39 -23.46 1.82
CA HIS A 31 8.46 -23.10 2.75
C HIS A 31 7.90 -22.99 4.17
N ALA A 32 8.44 -23.81 5.07
CA ALA A 32 7.96 -23.97 6.44
C ALA A 32 9.01 -23.57 7.48
N SER A 33 10.29 -23.54 7.10
CA SER A 33 11.42 -23.33 8.00
C SER A 33 12.34 -22.20 7.53
N GLU A 34 13.08 -21.61 8.47
CA GLU A 34 14.00 -20.50 8.22
C GLU A 34 15.21 -20.89 7.34
N ASN A 35 15.52 -22.19 7.30
CA ASN A 35 16.63 -22.77 6.55
C ASN A 35 16.22 -23.24 5.15
N ASP A 36 14.94 -23.12 4.79
CA ASP A 36 14.48 -23.55 3.47
C ASP A 36 15.10 -22.67 2.39
N ALA A 37 15.47 -23.29 1.27
CA ALA A 37 16.08 -22.59 0.14
C ALA A 37 14.99 -21.92 -0.71
N VAL A 38 15.12 -20.62 -0.94
CA VAL A 38 14.22 -19.80 -1.75
C VAL A 38 14.81 -19.66 -3.15
N SER A 39 14.12 -20.28 -4.11
CA SER A 39 14.46 -20.18 -5.54
C SER A 39 14.09 -18.80 -6.11
N GLU A 40 14.51 -18.52 -7.35
CA GLU A 40 14.13 -17.28 -8.02
C GLU A 40 12.64 -17.25 -8.40
N ASP A 41 12.06 -18.41 -8.72
CA ASP A 41 10.63 -18.56 -9.02
C ASP A 41 9.76 -18.29 -7.78
N ASP A 42 10.21 -18.73 -6.61
CA ASP A 42 9.54 -18.45 -5.33
C ASP A 42 9.54 -16.95 -5.00
N LYS A 43 10.60 -16.23 -5.38
CA LYS A 43 10.67 -14.78 -5.21
C LYS A 43 9.68 -14.09 -6.14
N GLN A 44 9.58 -14.53 -7.39
CA GLN A 44 8.64 -13.94 -8.35
C GLN A 44 7.18 -14.17 -7.97
N THR A 45 6.83 -15.37 -7.49
CA THR A 45 5.49 -15.70 -7.01
C THR A 45 5.12 -14.88 -5.79
N LEU A 46 6.02 -14.77 -4.80
CA LEU A 46 5.83 -13.91 -3.63
C LEU A 46 5.66 -12.44 -4.03
N LEU A 47 6.49 -11.91 -4.93
CA LEU A 47 6.37 -10.54 -5.43
C LEU A 47 5.03 -10.30 -6.12
N SER A 48 4.57 -11.27 -6.92
CA SER A 48 3.27 -11.20 -7.60
C SER A 48 2.11 -11.20 -6.60
N PHE A 49 2.19 -12.02 -5.55
CA PHE A 49 1.22 -12.03 -4.46
C PHE A 49 1.21 -10.69 -3.71
N LEU A 50 2.37 -10.17 -3.31
CA LEU A 50 2.47 -8.90 -2.59
C LEU A 50 1.94 -7.73 -3.42
N LYS A 51 2.24 -7.69 -4.74
CA LYS A 51 1.67 -6.68 -5.65
C LYS A 51 0.15 -6.77 -5.72
N LYS A 52 -0.42 -7.97 -5.77
CA LYS A 52 -1.89 -8.17 -5.76
C LYS A 52 -2.51 -7.73 -4.44
N SER A 53 -1.94 -8.16 -3.31
CA SER A 53 -2.45 -7.86 -1.96
C SER A 53 -2.33 -6.39 -1.57
N HIS A 54 -1.28 -5.69 -2.03
CA HIS A 54 -1.11 -4.25 -1.81
C HIS A 54 -1.77 -3.38 -2.89
N GLY A 55 -2.57 -3.97 -3.79
CA GLY A 55 -3.34 -3.23 -4.79
C GLY A 55 -2.49 -2.63 -5.92
N GLY A 56 -1.26 -3.08 -6.12
CA GLY A 56 -0.34 -2.67 -7.19
C GLY A 56 -0.51 -3.44 -8.51
N GLY A 57 -1.69 -4.02 -8.76
CA GLY A 57 -2.04 -4.45 -10.12
C GLY A 57 -2.52 -3.25 -10.92
N ASP A 58 -1.81 -2.90 -11.99
CA ASP A 58 -2.11 -1.79 -12.92
C ASP A 58 -3.49 -1.88 -13.61
N SER A 59 -4.28 -2.91 -13.33
CA SER A 59 -5.46 -3.27 -14.12
C SER A 59 -6.78 -2.72 -13.58
N GLU A 60 -6.80 -1.81 -12.60
CA GLU A 60 -8.07 -1.29 -12.04
C GLU A 60 -8.21 0.23 -12.14
N PRO A 61 -9.09 0.77 -13.02
CA PRO A 61 -9.24 2.20 -13.27
C PRO A 61 -9.74 2.99 -12.05
N SER A 62 -10.30 2.31 -11.04
CA SER A 62 -10.73 2.90 -9.77
C SER A 62 -9.56 3.27 -8.85
N LYS A 63 -8.38 2.64 -9.01
CA LYS A 63 -7.22 2.83 -8.13
C LYS A 63 -6.33 4.01 -8.53
N ASN A 64 -6.43 4.49 -9.77
CA ASN A 64 -5.80 5.75 -10.18
C ASN A 64 -6.51 6.96 -9.60
N ARG A 65 -7.60 6.82 -8.82
CA ARG A 65 -8.37 7.94 -8.29
C ARG A 65 -8.65 7.79 -6.80
N ILE A 66 -8.00 8.60 -5.96
CA ILE A 66 -8.23 8.65 -4.51
C ILE A 66 -9.00 9.93 -4.16
N THR A 67 -10.16 9.81 -3.52
CA THR A 67 -10.95 10.97 -3.09
C THR A 67 -10.82 11.20 -1.58
N LEU A 68 -10.18 12.31 -1.19
CA LEU A 68 -10.11 12.75 0.19
C LEU A 68 -11.33 13.62 0.53
N THR A 69 -12.08 13.23 1.56
CA THR A 69 -13.17 14.06 2.11
C THR A 69 -12.73 14.64 3.45
N ARG A 70 -12.94 15.96 3.62
CA ARG A 70 -12.62 16.67 4.87
C ARG A 70 -13.85 17.41 5.36
N LYS A 71 -14.15 17.27 6.65
CA LYS A 71 -15.21 18.00 7.33
C LYS A 71 -14.56 18.97 8.32
N THR A 72 -14.95 20.23 8.27
CA THR A 72 -14.45 21.26 9.19
C THR A 72 -15.65 22.00 9.75
N ARG A 73 -15.73 22.11 11.07
CA ARG A 73 -16.76 22.87 11.77
C ARG A 73 -16.14 24.18 12.24
N SER A 74 -16.79 25.30 11.96
CA SER A 74 -16.41 26.62 12.44
C SER A 74 -17.63 27.33 13.02
N ARG A 75 -17.39 28.29 13.90
CA ARG A 75 -18.44 29.04 14.57
C ARG A 75 -18.28 30.51 14.20
N ILE A 76 -19.27 31.09 13.54
CA ILE A 76 -19.26 32.49 13.12
C ILE A 76 -20.08 33.29 14.13
N LYS A 77 -19.48 34.32 14.71
CA LYS A 77 -20.18 35.31 15.54
C LYS A 77 -20.55 36.49 14.64
N THR A 78 -21.83 36.79 14.46
CA THR A 78 -22.28 37.95 13.68
C THR A 78 -22.35 39.19 14.58
N GLY A 79 -21.69 40.26 14.14
CA GLY A 79 -21.47 41.48 14.93
C GLY A 79 -22.74 42.28 15.26
N GLU A 80 -23.82 42.12 14.50
CA GLU A 80 -25.01 42.97 14.68
C GLU A 80 -25.94 42.54 15.82
N ARG A 81 -25.93 41.27 16.25
CA ARG A 81 -26.92 40.76 17.24
C ARG A 81 -26.42 39.65 18.17
N GLY A 82 -25.10 39.43 18.29
CA GLY A 82 -24.52 38.42 19.17
C GLY A 82 -24.89 36.96 18.83
N LYS A 83 -25.56 36.73 17.70
CA LYS A 83 -25.98 35.40 17.24
C LYS A 83 -24.74 34.63 16.80
N THR A 84 -24.65 33.41 17.29
CA THR A 84 -23.55 32.49 17.00
C THR A 84 -24.09 31.39 16.10
N ILE A 85 -23.53 31.27 14.90
CA ILE A 85 -23.95 30.29 13.90
C ILE A 85 -22.86 29.23 13.78
N GLU A 86 -23.23 27.95 13.91
CA GLU A 86 -22.33 26.83 13.62
C GLU A 86 -22.37 26.52 12.13
N VAL A 87 -21.19 26.48 11.51
CA VAL A 87 -21.02 26.24 10.08
C VAL A 87 -20.21 24.97 9.88
N GLN A 88 -20.69 24.09 9.01
CA GLN A 88 -19.98 22.88 8.63
C GLN A 88 -19.56 22.95 7.16
N VAL A 89 -18.26 23.08 6.93
CA VAL A 89 -17.67 23.04 5.58
C VAL A 89 -17.27 21.61 5.25
N ARG A 90 -17.68 21.12 4.07
CA ARG A 90 -17.26 19.82 3.53
C ARG A 90 -16.40 20.07 2.29
N LYS A 91 -15.15 19.61 2.30
CA LYS A 91 -14.23 19.68 1.15
C LYS A 91 -14.05 18.28 0.57
N LYS A 92 -14.03 18.18 -0.76
CA LYS A 92 -13.69 16.96 -1.51
C LYS A 92 -12.47 17.29 -2.37
N LYS A 93 -11.38 16.53 -2.24
CA LYS A 93 -10.20 16.64 -3.11
C LYS A 93 -9.91 15.28 -3.72
N THR A 94 -10.00 15.20 -5.03
CA THR A 94 -9.74 13.96 -5.78
C THR A 94 -8.33 14.03 -6.34
N TYR A 95 -7.48 13.09 -5.95
CA TYR A 95 -6.15 12.89 -6.54
C TYR A 95 -6.25 11.81 -7.60
N VAL A 96 -5.62 12.06 -8.74
CA VAL A 96 -5.45 11.05 -9.79
C VAL A 96 -3.97 10.70 -9.86
N LYS A 97 -3.61 9.43 -9.68
CA LYS A 97 -2.25 8.95 -9.94
C LYS A 97 -2.10 8.94 -11.46
N ARG A 98 -1.35 9.90 -11.99
CA ARG A 98 -0.90 9.89 -13.39
C ARG A 98 0.32 8.99 -13.42
N GLU A 99 0.40 8.14 -14.44
CA GLU A 99 1.62 7.39 -14.72
C GLU A 99 2.72 8.43 -14.93
N GLU A 100 3.85 8.25 -14.26
CA GLU A 100 5.05 9.04 -14.54
C GLU A 100 5.54 8.60 -15.92
N ASP A 101 5.05 9.27 -16.96
CA ASP A 101 5.54 9.07 -18.32
C ASP A 101 7.01 9.51 -18.43
N GLU A 102 7.76 8.71 -19.19
CA GLU A 102 9.10 8.95 -19.76
C GLU A 102 10.33 8.84 -18.84
N LYS A 103 11.10 7.76 -19.04
CA LYS A 103 12.57 7.90 -19.06
C LYS A 103 12.96 8.52 -20.41
N PRO A 104 13.58 9.71 -20.45
CA PRO A 104 14.14 10.24 -21.68
C PRO A 104 15.42 9.48 -22.03
N LYS A 105 15.52 8.93 -23.24
CA LYS A 105 16.79 8.81 -23.96
C LYS A 105 16.56 8.77 -25.46
#